data_AF-A0A2W4J280-F1
#
_entry.id   AF-A0A2W4J280-F1
#
_cell.length_a   1.000
_cell.length_b   1.000
_cell.length_c   1.000
_cell.angle_alpha   90.00
_cell.angle_beta   90.00
_cell.angle_gamma   90.00
#
_symmetry.space_group_name_H-M   'P 1'
#
loop_
_entity.id
_entity.type
_entity.pdbx_description
1 polymer ?
#
loop_
_entity_poly.entity_id
_entity_poly.type
_entity_poly.pdbx_seq_one_letter_code
_entity_poly.pdbx_strand_id
1 'polypeptide(L)'
;MLNTDKTRKLNALLSRADELIEEGHLREALEVARKARDLDPRPEVLCLEGGLLAELGEVEGAISVFESVLDRDRDNLEAMGALADLLIYGGSGEPEEVERGLALCRRAMKLARGDEELQAELSLLEGIALSGLGAYAEALGSLERAQKVLGEDPELLQELGIVLFHLWRFDDARKVFERLLEREPHAAHALHYMGVLEERRGNRDRADEFFRRAHETDPETIPLPYRISPEEFDRLVEEAISELPGKVRRYLSNVAIAVEDYPQESQFGGDETVTPSVLGVFTGSPLGEKGTFDPWSHFPNNIILFQRNLENSVGSREELVEEIGITLLHEVGHFLGLDEDELRERDLD
;
A
#
# COMPACT_ATOMS: atom_id res chain seq x y z
N MET A 1 -24.64 -41.53 -22.60
CA MET A 1 -25.05 -40.57 -23.65
C MET A 1 -25.24 -39.15 -23.10
N LEU A 2 -25.96 -38.94 -22.00
CA LEU A 2 -26.16 -37.60 -21.41
C LEU A 2 -24.86 -36.85 -21.01
N ASN A 3 -23.86 -37.55 -20.45
CA ASN A 3 -22.62 -36.92 -19.98
C ASN A 3 -21.73 -36.38 -21.14
N THR A 4 -21.80 -37.05 -22.31
CA THR A 4 -20.98 -36.70 -23.48
C THR A 4 -21.50 -35.42 -24.17
N ASP A 5 -22.82 -35.21 -24.19
CA ASP A 5 -23.43 -34.00 -24.74
C ASP A 5 -23.20 -32.78 -23.83
N LYS A 6 -23.28 -32.98 -22.50
CA LYS A 6 -22.95 -31.94 -21.51
C LYS A 6 -21.49 -31.48 -21.66
N THR A 7 -20.55 -32.42 -21.73
CA THR A 7 -19.11 -32.12 -21.88
C THR A 7 -18.83 -31.39 -23.20
N ARG A 8 -19.45 -31.83 -24.30
CA ARG A 8 -19.28 -31.17 -25.61
C ARG A 8 -19.79 -29.73 -25.60
N LYS A 9 -20.96 -29.50 -25.00
CA LYS A 9 -21.53 -28.15 -24.85
C LYS A 9 -20.67 -27.26 -23.97
N LEU A 10 -20.15 -27.79 -22.86
CA LEU A 10 -19.24 -27.07 -21.98
C LEU A 10 -17.98 -26.63 -22.72
N ASN A 11 -17.30 -27.55 -23.41
CA ASN A 11 -16.09 -27.21 -24.16
C ASN A 11 -16.36 -26.17 -25.25
N ALA A 12 -17.52 -26.22 -25.91
CA ALA A 12 -17.90 -25.20 -26.91
C ALA A 12 -18.12 -23.81 -26.27
N LEU A 13 -18.67 -23.76 -25.04
CA LEU A 13 -18.81 -22.52 -24.29
C LEU A 13 -17.44 -21.98 -23.86
N LEU A 14 -16.56 -22.84 -23.35
CA LEU A 14 -15.20 -22.44 -22.96
C LEU A 14 -14.40 -21.89 -24.14
N SER A 15 -14.36 -22.61 -25.28
CA SER A 15 -13.69 -22.09 -26.48
C SER A 15 -14.28 -20.78 -26.98
N ARG A 16 -15.61 -20.58 -26.83
CA ARG A 16 -16.24 -19.30 -27.20
C ARG A 16 -15.88 -18.18 -26.23
N ALA A 17 -15.74 -18.47 -24.94
CA ALA A 17 -15.27 -17.50 -23.96
C ALA A 17 -13.83 -17.07 -24.27
N ASP A 18 -12.95 -18.04 -24.58
CA ASP A 18 -11.56 -17.78 -24.97
C ASP A 18 -11.49 -16.87 -26.21
N GLU A 19 -12.25 -17.18 -27.26
CA GLU A 19 -12.35 -16.32 -28.47
C GLU A 19 -12.79 -14.89 -28.11
N LEU A 20 -13.80 -14.73 -27.25
CA LEU A 20 -14.30 -13.42 -26.84
C LEU A 20 -13.27 -12.65 -25.99
N ILE A 21 -12.47 -13.34 -25.18
CA ILE A 21 -11.36 -12.75 -24.41
C ILE A 21 -10.29 -12.23 -25.37
N GLU A 22 -9.87 -13.04 -26.36
CA GLU A 22 -8.91 -12.63 -27.38
C GLU A 22 -9.40 -11.43 -28.21
N GLU A 23 -10.71 -11.34 -28.45
CA GLU A 23 -11.35 -10.20 -29.13
C GLU A 23 -11.56 -8.97 -28.21
N GLY A 24 -11.30 -9.08 -26.90
CA GLY A 24 -11.49 -8.02 -25.91
C GLY A 24 -12.95 -7.81 -25.49
N HIS A 25 -13.84 -8.72 -25.83
CA HIS A 25 -15.28 -8.69 -25.51
C HIS A 25 -15.58 -9.28 -24.12
N LEU A 26 -14.92 -8.76 -23.07
CA LEU A 26 -14.93 -9.32 -21.72
C LEU A 26 -16.32 -9.50 -21.11
N ARG A 27 -17.24 -8.53 -21.30
CA ARG A 27 -18.63 -8.66 -20.81
C ARG A 27 -19.39 -9.81 -21.47
N GLU A 28 -19.16 -10.03 -22.77
CA GLU A 28 -19.79 -11.14 -23.47
C GLU A 28 -19.16 -12.47 -23.07
N ALA A 29 -17.84 -12.49 -22.87
CA ALA A 29 -17.12 -13.65 -22.34
C ALA A 29 -17.67 -14.05 -20.96
N LEU A 30 -17.91 -13.07 -20.07
CA LEU A 30 -18.50 -13.30 -18.75
C LEU A 30 -19.90 -13.93 -18.84
N GLU A 31 -20.74 -13.46 -19.75
CA GLU A 31 -22.06 -14.07 -19.99
C GLU A 31 -21.96 -15.51 -20.53
N VAL A 32 -20.93 -15.82 -21.31
CA VAL A 32 -20.64 -17.19 -21.76
C VAL A 32 -20.11 -18.05 -20.59
N ALA A 33 -19.23 -17.52 -19.76
CA ALA A 33 -18.71 -18.19 -18.56
C ALA A 33 -19.84 -18.52 -17.56
N ARG A 34 -20.78 -17.60 -17.34
CA ARG A 34 -21.98 -17.83 -16.51
C ARG A 34 -22.85 -18.97 -17.05
N LYS A 35 -23.06 -19.04 -18.38
CA LYS A 35 -23.74 -20.19 -19.01
C LYS A 35 -22.97 -21.49 -18.84
N ALA A 36 -21.64 -21.44 -18.91
CA ALA A 36 -20.79 -22.61 -18.65
C ALA A 36 -20.90 -23.06 -17.19
N ARG A 37 -20.94 -22.14 -16.22
CA ARG A 37 -21.15 -22.43 -14.79
C ARG A 37 -22.51 -23.09 -14.56
N ASP A 38 -23.58 -22.53 -15.12
CA ASP A 38 -24.93 -23.07 -14.97
C ASP A 38 -25.04 -24.50 -15.54
N LEU A 39 -24.21 -24.81 -16.54
CA LEU A 39 -24.07 -26.15 -17.06
C LEU A 39 -23.23 -27.02 -16.09
N ASP A 40 -22.03 -26.59 -15.72
CA ASP A 40 -21.11 -27.33 -14.86
C ASP A 40 -20.19 -26.40 -14.02
N PRO A 41 -20.46 -26.19 -12.72
CA PRO A 41 -19.70 -25.27 -11.88
C PRO A 41 -18.46 -25.94 -11.30
N ARG A 42 -17.60 -26.48 -12.17
CA ARG A 42 -16.29 -27.06 -11.79
C ARG A 42 -15.24 -25.95 -11.62
N PRO A 43 -14.18 -26.17 -10.83
CA PRO A 43 -13.18 -25.14 -10.51
C PRO A 43 -12.68 -24.38 -11.73
N GLU A 44 -12.38 -25.05 -12.84
CA GLU A 44 -11.84 -24.40 -14.04
C GLU A 44 -12.81 -23.38 -14.65
N VAL A 45 -14.13 -23.64 -14.56
CA VAL A 45 -15.17 -22.73 -15.07
C VAL A 45 -15.37 -21.54 -14.13
N LEU A 46 -15.27 -21.79 -12.82
CA LEU A 46 -15.39 -20.76 -11.81
C LEU A 46 -14.17 -19.85 -11.79
N CYS A 47 -12.95 -20.38 -11.99
CA CYS A 47 -11.75 -19.56 -12.15
C CYS A 47 -11.86 -18.63 -13.37
N LEU A 48 -12.36 -19.13 -14.51
CA LEU A 48 -12.63 -18.31 -15.69
C LEU A 48 -13.63 -17.18 -15.38
N GLU A 49 -14.74 -17.47 -14.69
CA GLU A 49 -15.70 -16.45 -14.29
C GLU A 49 -15.08 -15.42 -13.32
N GLY A 50 -14.35 -15.88 -12.30
CA GLY A 50 -13.69 -15.03 -11.32
C GLY A 50 -12.67 -14.10 -11.97
N GLY A 51 -11.83 -14.62 -12.87
CA GLY A 51 -10.85 -13.83 -13.62
C GLY A 51 -11.51 -12.77 -14.51
N LEU A 52 -12.60 -13.13 -15.22
CA LEU A 52 -13.35 -12.17 -16.03
C LEU A 52 -14.02 -11.06 -15.19
N LEU A 53 -14.50 -11.40 -14.00
CA LEU A 53 -15.04 -10.40 -13.07
C LEU A 53 -13.94 -9.44 -12.58
N ALA A 54 -12.76 -9.96 -12.25
CA ALA A 54 -11.61 -9.17 -11.84
C ALA A 54 -11.19 -8.18 -12.93
N GLU A 55 -11.01 -8.65 -14.17
CA GLU A 55 -10.66 -7.81 -15.34
C GLU A 55 -11.70 -6.73 -15.66
N LEU A 56 -12.96 -6.96 -15.30
CA LEU A 56 -14.04 -5.98 -15.46
C LEU A 56 -14.15 -4.99 -14.28
N GLY A 57 -13.32 -5.14 -13.24
CA GLY A 57 -13.38 -4.35 -12.01
C GLY A 57 -14.54 -4.75 -11.08
N GLU A 58 -15.21 -5.88 -11.32
CA GLU A 58 -16.25 -6.42 -10.43
C GLU A 58 -15.61 -7.22 -9.28
N VAL A 59 -14.76 -6.55 -8.48
CA VAL A 59 -13.87 -7.15 -7.46
C VAL A 59 -14.64 -8.04 -6.48
N GLU A 60 -15.69 -7.52 -5.84
CA GLU A 60 -16.50 -8.27 -4.87
C GLU A 60 -17.08 -9.57 -5.45
N GLY A 61 -17.50 -9.49 -6.73
CA GLY A 61 -17.99 -10.66 -7.46
C GLY A 61 -16.88 -11.68 -7.68
N ALA A 62 -15.69 -11.23 -8.08
CA ALA A 62 -14.53 -12.08 -8.30
C ALA A 62 -14.09 -12.78 -7.00
N ILE A 63 -13.97 -12.04 -5.90
CA ILE A 63 -13.65 -12.57 -4.57
C ILE A 63 -14.65 -13.67 -4.20
N SER A 64 -15.95 -13.40 -4.29
CA SER A 64 -16.99 -14.36 -3.96
C SER A 64 -16.90 -15.65 -4.79
N VAL A 65 -16.57 -15.52 -6.09
CA VAL A 65 -16.40 -16.69 -6.97
C VAL A 65 -15.18 -17.51 -6.57
N PHE A 66 -14.01 -16.88 -6.35
CA PHE A 66 -12.78 -17.59 -5.96
C PHE A 66 -12.89 -18.23 -4.58
N GLU A 67 -13.53 -17.59 -3.60
CA GLU A 67 -13.87 -18.21 -2.32
C GLU A 67 -14.68 -19.50 -2.51
N SER A 68 -15.67 -19.45 -3.39
CA SER A 68 -16.49 -20.62 -3.71
C SER A 68 -15.69 -21.74 -4.38
N VAL A 69 -14.61 -21.42 -5.11
CA VAL A 69 -13.67 -22.42 -5.63
C VAL A 69 -12.93 -23.07 -4.46
N LEU A 70 -12.38 -22.27 -3.55
CA LEU A 70 -11.60 -22.77 -2.41
C LEU A 70 -12.44 -23.55 -1.39
N ASP A 71 -13.75 -23.29 -1.31
CA ASP A 71 -14.69 -24.11 -0.54
C ASP A 71 -14.82 -25.54 -1.09
N ARG A 72 -14.68 -25.71 -2.41
CA ARG A 72 -14.79 -27.00 -3.10
C ARG A 72 -13.45 -27.70 -3.24
N ASP A 73 -12.43 -26.95 -3.58
CA ASP A 73 -11.06 -27.40 -3.77
C ASP A 73 -10.11 -26.45 -3.04
N ARG A 74 -9.83 -26.80 -1.79
CA ARG A 74 -9.04 -25.95 -0.89
C ARG A 74 -7.61 -25.72 -1.38
N ASP A 75 -7.07 -26.60 -2.22
CA ASP A 75 -5.67 -26.57 -2.66
C ASP A 75 -5.53 -26.07 -4.11
N ASN A 76 -6.59 -25.45 -4.66
CA ASN A 76 -6.58 -24.87 -6.00
C ASN A 76 -5.64 -23.65 -6.07
N LEU A 77 -4.44 -23.84 -6.64
CA LEU A 77 -3.40 -22.81 -6.71
C LEU A 77 -3.83 -21.55 -7.47
N GLU A 78 -4.55 -21.72 -8.57
CA GLU A 78 -5.03 -20.62 -9.43
C GLU A 78 -5.98 -19.70 -8.65
N ALA A 79 -7.01 -20.27 -8.02
CA ALA A 79 -7.95 -19.51 -7.21
C ALA A 79 -7.29 -18.89 -5.97
N MET A 80 -6.29 -19.56 -5.37
CA MET A 80 -5.54 -18.99 -4.26
C MET A 80 -4.71 -17.78 -4.67
N GLY A 81 -4.00 -17.86 -5.81
CA GLY A 81 -3.22 -16.75 -6.33
C GLY A 81 -4.11 -15.57 -6.71
N ALA A 82 -5.15 -15.81 -7.50
CA ALA A 82 -6.08 -14.75 -7.93
C ALA A 82 -6.85 -14.12 -6.75
N LEU A 83 -7.27 -14.90 -5.76
CA LEU A 83 -7.91 -14.34 -4.56
C LEU A 83 -6.90 -13.55 -3.71
N ALA A 84 -5.67 -14.02 -3.58
CA ALA A 84 -4.64 -13.27 -2.85
C ALA A 84 -4.38 -11.92 -3.52
N ASP A 85 -4.24 -11.91 -4.84
CA ASP A 85 -4.02 -10.70 -5.64
C ASP A 85 -5.14 -9.68 -5.44
N LEU A 86 -6.40 -10.11 -5.58
CA LEU A 86 -7.57 -9.27 -5.34
C LEU A 86 -7.64 -8.73 -3.92
N LEU A 87 -7.31 -9.53 -2.91
CA LEU A 87 -7.32 -9.08 -1.51
C LEU A 87 -6.20 -8.09 -1.19
N ILE A 88 -5.12 -8.08 -1.98
CA ILE A 88 -3.97 -7.20 -1.78
C ILE A 88 -4.14 -5.89 -2.57
N TYR A 89 -4.65 -5.96 -3.81
CA TYR A 89 -4.75 -4.80 -4.71
C TYR A 89 -6.18 -4.31 -4.96
N GLY A 90 -7.14 -5.22 -5.07
CA GLY A 90 -8.49 -4.90 -5.53
C GLY A 90 -9.49 -4.59 -4.40
N GLY A 91 -9.19 -5.04 -3.17
CA GLY A 91 -10.04 -4.90 -2.01
C GLY A 91 -10.17 -3.48 -1.48
N SER A 92 -10.76 -3.36 -0.30
CA SER A 92 -10.93 -2.09 0.41
C SER A 92 -9.60 -1.45 0.87
N GLY A 93 -8.51 -2.22 0.84
CA GLY A 93 -7.20 -1.82 1.38
C GLY A 93 -7.10 -2.01 2.90
N GLU A 94 -8.14 -2.56 3.53
CA GLU A 94 -8.16 -2.83 4.97
C GLU A 94 -7.09 -3.86 5.35
N PRO A 95 -6.34 -3.66 6.45
CA PRO A 95 -5.26 -4.55 6.86
C PRO A 95 -5.68 -6.03 6.97
N GLU A 96 -6.91 -6.32 7.40
CA GLU A 96 -7.42 -7.68 7.53
C GLU A 96 -7.54 -8.40 6.18
N GLU A 97 -7.89 -7.68 5.11
CA GLU A 97 -7.96 -8.24 3.76
C GLU A 97 -6.56 -8.56 3.25
N VAL A 98 -5.62 -7.63 3.44
CA VAL A 98 -4.21 -7.81 3.05
C VAL A 98 -3.58 -8.98 3.81
N GLU A 99 -3.83 -9.11 5.11
CA GLU A 99 -3.38 -10.25 5.93
C GLU A 99 -3.94 -11.59 5.42
N ARG A 100 -5.20 -11.59 5.00
CA ARG A 100 -5.85 -12.77 4.42
C ARG A 100 -5.22 -13.14 3.08
N GLY A 101 -4.95 -12.17 2.20
CA GLY A 101 -4.21 -12.36 0.95
C GLY A 101 -2.80 -12.93 1.20
N LEU A 102 -2.07 -12.35 2.15
CA LEU A 102 -0.76 -12.84 2.59
C LEU A 102 -0.80 -14.30 3.05
N ALA A 103 -1.82 -14.69 3.82
CA ALA A 103 -2.00 -16.07 4.27
C ALA A 103 -2.24 -17.03 3.09
N LEU A 104 -2.98 -16.60 2.06
CA LEU A 104 -3.18 -17.37 0.83
C LEU A 104 -1.88 -17.52 0.05
N CYS A 105 -1.10 -16.47 -0.18
CA CYS A 105 0.22 -16.53 -0.82
C CYS A 105 1.12 -17.57 -0.15
N ARG A 106 1.27 -17.48 1.18
CA ARG A 106 2.10 -18.39 1.99
C ARG A 106 1.65 -19.84 1.90
N ARG A 107 0.35 -20.08 1.73
CA ARG A 107 -0.19 -21.43 1.56
C ARG A 107 -0.01 -21.93 0.13
N ALA A 108 -0.23 -21.09 -0.88
CA ALA A 108 -0.05 -21.42 -2.29
C ALA A 108 1.41 -21.80 -2.57
N MET A 109 2.38 -21.04 -2.04
CA MET A 109 3.81 -21.34 -2.18
C MET A 109 4.19 -22.71 -1.61
N LYS A 110 3.57 -23.13 -0.48
CA LYS A 110 3.82 -24.46 0.11
C LYS A 110 3.34 -25.60 -0.78
N LEU A 111 2.31 -25.35 -1.60
CA LEU A 111 1.66 -26.30 -2.51
C LEU A 111 2.33 -26.31 -3.89
N ALA A 112 2.80 -25.17 -4.38
CA ALA A 112 3.48 -24.96 -5.67
C ALA A 112 4.90 -25.57 -5.72
N ARG A 113 5.16 -26.70 -5.06
CA ARG A 113 6.50 -27.30 -4.98
C ARG A 113 7.00 -27.74 -6.36
N GLY A 114 8.11 -27.15 -6.80
CA GLY A 114 8.75 -27.47 -8.07
C GLY A 114 8.33 -26.58 -9.24
N ASP A 115 7.43 -25.63 -9.00
CA ASP A 115 7.15 -24.53 -9.91
C ASP A 115 7.88 -23.28 -9.41
N GLU A 116 9.08 -23.03 -9.94
CA GLU A 116 9.93 -21.92 -9.50
C GLU A 116 9.35 -20.56 -9.93
N GLU A 117 8.66 -20.50 -11.06
CA GLU A 117 8.04 -19.28 -11.58
C GLU A 117 6.86 -18.87 -10.70
N LEU A 118 5.92 -19.78 -10.46
CA LEU A 118 4.76 -19.52 -9.60
C LEU A 118 5.18 -19.18 -8.16
N GLN A 119 6.25 -19.81 -7.64
CA GLN A 119 6.79 -19.44 -6.33
C GLN A 119 7.36 -18.02 -6.30
N ALA A 120 7.95 -17.56 -7.41
CA ALA A 120 8.50 -16.22 -7.51
C ALA A 120 7.41 -15.16 -7.62
N GLU A 121 6.37 -15.41 -8.44
CA GLU A 121 5.17 -14.57 -8.53
C GLU A 121 4.49 -14.44 -7.15
N LEU A 122 4.27 -15.55 -6.45
CA LEU A 122 3.70 -15.54 -5.10
C LEU A 122 4.62 -14.88 -4.06
N SER A 123 5.94 -14.90 -4.26
CA SER A 123 6.90 -14.20 -3.40
C SER A 123 6.89 -12.68 -3.65
N LEU A 124 6.65 -12.24 -4.89
CA LEU A 124 6.43 -10.84 -5.22
C LEU A 124 5.17 -10.35 -4.51
N LEU A 125 4.06 -11.08 -4.70
CA LEU A 125 2.77 -10.74 -4.06
C LEU A 125 2.84 -10.78 -2.52
N GLU A 126 3.58 -11.73 -1.94
CA GLU A 126 3.90 -11.72 -0.50
C GLU A 126 4.66 -10.46 -0.08
N GLY A 127 5.64 -10.02 -0.89
CA GLY A 127 6.41 -8.81 -0.65
C GLY A 127 5.55 -7.54 -0.68
N ILE A 128 4.65 -7.43 -1.66
CA ILE A 128 3.68 -6.33 -1.76
C ILE A 128 2.78 -6.28 -0.52
N ALA A 129 2.18 -7.41 -0.15
CA ALA A 129 1.30 -7.48 1.02
C ALA A 129 2.03 -7.06 2.31
N LEU A 130 3.26 -7.54 2.51
CA LEU A 130 4.08 -7.17 3.67
C LEU A 130 4.48 -5.69 3.64
N SER A 131 4.72 -5.11 2.46
CA SER A 131 4.99 -3.69 2.27
C SER A 131 3.79 -2.84 2.69
N GLY A 132 2.57 -3.21 2.25
CA GLY A 132 1.32 -2.54 2.63
C GLY A 132 1.02 -2.63 4.13
N LEU A 133 1.39 -3.75 4.78
CA LEU A 133 1.27 -3.93 6.24
C LEU A 133 2.41 -3.25 7.04
N GLY A 134 3.33 -2.53 6.39
CA GLY A 134 4.48 -1.89 7.04
C GLY A 134 5.58 -2.84 7.50
N ALA A 135 5.49 -4.14 7.19
CA ALA A 135 6.48 -5.17 7.54
C ALA A 135 7.65 -5.19 6.54
N TYR A 136 8.31 -4.04 6.34
CA TYR A 136 9.28 -3.82 5.26
C TYR A 136 10.49 -4.76 5.29
N ALA A 137 10.96 -5.18 6.48
CA ALA A 137 12.09 -6.10 6.59
C ALA A 137 11.73 -7.51 6.07
N GLU A 138 10.53 -8.00 6.37
CA GLU A 138 10.03 -9.26 5.83
C GLU A 138 9.73 -9.13 4.32
N ALA A 139 9.15 -7.99 3.92
CA ALA A 139 8.86 -7.68 2.52
C ALA A 139 10.13 -7.78 1.66
N LEU A 140 11.23 -7.16 2.10
CA LEU A 140 12.52 -7.22 1.41
C LEU A 140 12.97 -8.66 1.19
N GLY A 141 12.86 -9.51 2.22
CA GLY A 141 13.23 -10.92 2.10
C GLY A 141 12.38 -11.69 1.08
N SER A 142 11.11 -11.34 0.92
CA SER A 142 10.20 -11.93 -0.08
C SER A 142 10.50 -11.44 -1.49
N LEU A 143 10.71 -10.14 -1.66
CA LEU A 143 11.08 -9.54 -2.94
C LEU A 143 12.45 -10.03 -3.43
N GLU A 144 13.43 -10.23 -2.54
CA GLU A 144 14.74 -10.83 -2.88
C GLU A 144 14.62 -12.29 -3.34
N ARG A 145 13.59 -13.04 -2.90
CA ARG A 145 13.31 -14.38 -3.43
C ARG A 145 12.72 -14.28 -4.83
N ALA A 146 11.73 -13.44 -5.03
CA ALA A 146 11.10 -13.20 -6.33
C ALA A 146 12.12 -12.76 -7.38
N GLN A 147 13.01 -11.82 -7.02
CA GLN A 147 14.06 -11.29 -7.90
C GLN A 147 15.01 -12.34 -8.48
N LYS A 148 15.22 -13.46 -7.81
CA LYS A 148 16.12 -14.52 -8.33
C LYS A 148 15.58 -15.17 -9.61
N VAL A 149 14.27 -15.12 -9.82
CA VAL A 149 13.59 -15.74 -10.97
C VAL A 149 13.06 -14.67 -11.91
N LEU A 150 12.31 -13.70 -11.38
CA LEU A 150 11.69 -12.61 -12.17
C LEU A 150 12.71 -11.57 -12.66
N GLY A 151 13.89 -11.51 -12.04
CA GLY A 151 14.98 -10.63 -12.43
C GLY A 151 14.64 -9.15 -12.27
N GLU A 152 14.37 -8.49 -13.39
CA GLU A 152 14.20 -7.04 -13.48
C GLU A 152 12.80 -6.63 -13.93
N ASP A 153 11.82 -7.41 -13.50
CA ASP A 153 10.40 -7.10 -13.61
C ASP A 153 10.07 -5.70 -13.02
N PRO A 154 9.30 -4.84 -13.73
CA PRO A 154 9.01 -3.47 -13.29
C PRO A 154 8.27 -3.38 -11.95
N GLU A 155 7.28 -4.24 -11.71
CA GLU A 155 6.48 -4.25 -10.48
C GLU A 155 7.37 -4.63 -9.29
N LEU A 156 8.18 -5.67 -9.44
CA LEU A 156 9.19 -6.05 -8.46
C LEU A 156 10.18 -4.92 -8.15
N LEU A 157 10.65 -4.19 -9.16
CA LEU A 157 11.59 -3.09 -8.96
C LEU A 157 10.93 -1.91 -8.26
N GLN A 158 9.66 -1.61 -8.58
CA GLN A 158 8.91 -0.58 -7.89
C GLN A 158 8.83 -0.89 -6.40
N GLU A 159 8.40 -2.09 -6.05
CA GLU A 159 8.24 -2.53 -4.67
C GLU A 159 9.55 -2.63 -3.92
N LEU A 160 10.62 -3.15 -4.55
CA LEU A 160 11.95 -3.15 -3.96
C LEU A 160 12.43 -1.72 -3.64
N GLY A 161 12.18 -0.76 -4.54
CA GLY A 161 12.55 0.63 -4.32
C GLY A 161 11.80 1.24 -3.13
N ILE A 162 10.49 0.99 -3.05
CA ILE A 162 9.61 1.45 -1.96
C ILE A 162 10.06 0.85 -0.63
N VAL A 163 10.25 -0.47 -0.57
CA VAL A 163 10.68 -1.16 0.65
C VAL A 163 12.06 -0.69 1.10
N LEU A 164 13.03 -0.55 0.18
CA LEU A 164 14.36 -0.04 0.51
C LEU A 164 14.31 1.40 1.01
N PHE A 165 13.42 2.23 0.46
CA PHE A 165 13.20 3.59 0.96
C PHE A 165 12.72 3.55 2.41
N HIS A 166 11.68 2.77 2.71
CA HIS A 166 11.11 2.67 4.06
C HIS A 166 12.08 2.03 5.09
N LEU A 167 13.03 1.22 4.62
CA LEU A 167 14.14 0.69 5.42
C LEU A 167 15.33 1.67 5.54
N TRP A 168 15.16 2.96 5.23
CA TRP A 168 16.21 3.99 5.30
C TRP A 168 17.41 3.75 4.35
N ARG A 169 17.33 2.79 3.44
CA ARG A 169 18.39 2.41 2.48
C ARG A 169 18.31 3.25 1.20
N PHE A 170 18.36 4.57 1.35
CA PHE A 170 18.12 5.54 0.28
C PHE A 170 19.03 5.38 -0.95
N ASP A 171 20.30 5.03 -0.76
CA ASP A 171 21.23 4.84 -1.87
C ASP A 171 20.92 3.59 -2.70
N ASP A 172 20.38 2.55 -2.06
CA ASP A 172 19.97 1.33 -2.76
C ASP A 172 18.61 1.54 -3.43
N ALA A 173 17.64 2.15 -2.73
CA ALA A 173 16.34 2.54 -3.29
C ALA A 173 16.51 3.35 -4.59
N ARG A 174 17.39 4.36 -4.57
CA ARG A 174 17.74 5.16 -5.75
C ARG A 174 18.20 4.31 -6.92
N LYS A 175 19.15 3.39 -6.73
CA LYS A 175 19.67 2.54 -7.82
C LYS A 175 18.57 1.64 -8.38
N VAL A 176 17.65 1.18 -7.53
CA VAL A 176 16.50 0.39 -7.98
C VAL A 176 15.55 1.25 -8.82
N PHE A 177 15.19 2.45 -8.36
CA PHE A 177 14.34 3.37 -9.11
C PHE A 177 14.98 3.85 -10.42
N GLU A 178 16.30 4.13 -10.42
CA GLU A 178 17.04 4.46 -11.65
C GLU A 178 16.92 3.33 -12.67
N ARG A 179 17.11 2.08 -12.23
CA ARG A 179 16.89 0.92 -13.10
C ARG A 179 15.45 0.84 -13.56
N LEU A 180 14.44 0.98 -12.70
CA LEU A 180 13.03 0.97 -13.12
C LEU A 180 12.74 2.04 -14.20
N LEU A 181 13.18 3.28 -13.98
CA LEU A 181 12.95 4.39 -14.90
C LEU A 181 13.67 4.26 -16.25
N GLU A 182 14.70 3.42 -16.36
CA GLU A 182 15.29 3.05 -17.66
C GLU A 182 14.35 2.20 -18.52
N ARG A 183 13.46 1.41 -17.91
CA ARG A 183 12.48 0.54 -18.59
C ARG A 183 11.14 1.24 -18.73
N GLU A 184 10.72 1.89 -17.67
CA GLU A 184 9.45 2.60 -17.56
C GLU A 184 9.69 4.08 -17.19
N PRO A 185 9.96 4.95 -18.18
CA PRO A 185 10.25 6.36 -17.95
C PRO A 185 9.10 7.16 -17.28
N HIS A 186 7.92 6.54 -17.22
CA HIS A 186 6.67 7.07 -16.69
C HIS A 186 6.18 6.26 -15.48
N ALA A 187 7.05 5.56 -14.74
CA ALA A 187 6.64 4.93 -13.48
C ALA A 187 6.41 6.02 -12.41
N ALA A 188 5.14 6.40 -12.16
CA ALA A 188 4.76 7.57 -11.38
C ALA A 188 5.31 7.53 -9.94
N HIS A 189 5.15 6.40 -9.24
CA HIS A 189 5.68 6.21 -7.89
C HIS A 189 7.21 6.33 -7.85
N ALA A 190 7.91 5.69 -8.79
CA ALA A 190 9.37 5.77 -8.86
C ALA A 190 9.85 7.22 -9.08
N LEU A 191 9.15 7.99 -9.92
CA LEU A 191 9.41 9.41 -10.10
C LEU A 191 9.19 10.20 -8.81
N HIS A 192 8.09 9.96 -8.08
CA HIS A 192 7.82 10.61 -6.80
C HIS A 192 8.93 10.33 -5.78
N TYR A 193 9.31 9.07 -5.56
CA TYR A 193 10.39 8.72 -4.63
C TYR A 193 11.74 9.29 -5.06
N MET A 194 12.03 9.34 -6.36
CA MET A 194 13.23 10.03 -6.85
C MET A 194 13.21 11.53 -6.54
N GLY A 195 12.05 12.18 -6.59
CA GLY A 195 11.85 13.56 -6.14
C GLY A 195 12.20 13.74 -4.66
N VAL A 196 11.64 12.90 -3.79
CA VAL A 196 11.92 12.90 -2.35
C VAL A 196 13.42 12.66 -2.08
N LEU A 197 14.02 11.70 -2.78
CA LEU A 197 15.45 11.37 -2.65
C LEU A 197 16.38 12.51 -3.12
N GLU A 198 16.01 13.26 -4.16
CA GLU A 198 16.76 14.44 -4.60
C GLU A 198 16.58 15.62 -3.63
N GLU A 199 15.38 15.81 -3.08
CA GLU A 199 15.10 16.86 -2.12
C GLU A 199 15.89 16.66 -0.81
N ARG A 200 15.92 15.43 -0.29
CA ARG A 200 16.73 15.05 0.88
C ARG A 200 18.23 15.30 0.67
N ARG A 201 18.71 15.27 -0.58
CA ARG A 201 20.11 15.61 -0.94
C ARG A 201 20.34 17.11 -1.17
N GLY A 202 19.30 17.93 -1.08
CA GLY A 202 19.34 19.37 -1.32
C GLY A 202 19.25 19.78 -2.79
N ASN A 203 18.98 18.84 -3.71
CA ASN A 203 18.91 19.09 -5.14
C ASN A 203 17.49 19.53 -5.57
N ARG A 204 17.05 20.69 -5.10
CA ARG A 204 15.67 21.18 -5.27
C ARG A 204 15.20 21.21 -6.73
N ASP A 205 16.02 21.74 -7.64
CA ASP A 205 15.65 21.82 -9.06
C ASP A 205 15.35 20.44 -9.67
N ARG A 206 16.11 19.41 -9.26
CA ARG A 206 15.89 18.03 -9.71
C ARG A 206 14.67 17.40 -9.05
N ALA A 207 14.45 17.67 -7.77
CA ALA A 207 13.27 17.20 -7.06
C ALA A 207 11.99 17.72 -7.73
N ASP A 208 11.93 19.02 -8.02
CA ASP A 208 10.77 19.65 -8.68
C ASP A 208 10.51 19.08 -10.08
N GLU A 209 11.57 18.71 -10.82
CA GLU A 209 11.43 18.01 -12.10
C GLU A 209 10.77 16.64 -11.94
N PHE A 210 11.23 15.85 -10.97
CA PHE A 210 10.69 14.53 -10.69
C PHE A 210 9.24 14.58 -10.20
N PHE A 211 8.92 15.46 -9.25
CA PHE A 211 7.55 15.62 -8.75
C PHE A 211 6.58 16.03 -9.85
N ARG A 212 6.98 16.96 -10.72
CA ARG A 212 6.14 17.37 -11.86
C ARG A 212 5.87 16.21 -12.80
N ARG A 213 6.89 15.42 -13.14
CA ARG A 213 6.73 14.24 -14.02
C ARG A 213 5.87 13.16 -13.38
N ALA A 214 6.00 12.96 -12.06
CA ALA A 214 5.16 12.02 -11.32
C ALA A 214 3.69 12.44 -11.40
N HIS A 215 3.39 13.70 -11.06
CA HIS A 215 2.04 14.28 -11.14
C HIS A 215 1.48 14.31 -12.57
N GLU A 216 2.29 14.63 -13.59
CA GLU A 216 1.87 14.59 -14.99
C GLU A 216 1.48 13.17 -15.45
N THR A 217 2.06 12.15 -14.82
CA THR A 217 1.77 10.75 -15.13
C THR A 217 0.52 10.27 -14.41
N ASP A 218 0.40 10.58 -13.12
CA ASP A 218 -0.75 10.22 -12.29
C ASP A 218 -1.22 11.41 -11.44
N PRO A 219 -2.02 12.31 -12.02
CA PRO A 219 -2.47 13.51 -11.33
C PRO A 219 -3.58 13.25 -10.30
N GLU A 220 -4.20 12.08 -10.33
CA GLU A 220 -5.30 11.72 -9.42
C GLU A 220 -4.75 11.23 -8.08
N THR A 221 -3.66 10.47 -8.09
CA THR A 221 -3.10 9.88 -6.86
C THR A 221 -1.84 10.60 -6.35
N ILE A 222 -1.07 11.25 -7.21
CA ILE A 222 0.18 11.93 -6.83
C ILE A 222 0.01 13.44 -6.96
N PRO A 223 -0.14 14.19 -5.86
CA PRO A 223 -0.23 15.64 -5.92
C PRO A 223 1.12 16.26 -6.29
N LEU A 224 1.06 17.47 -6.85
CA LEU A 224 2.25 18.31 -6.95
C LEU A 224 2.51 18.95 -5.58
N PRO A 225 3.70 18.80 -4.96
CA PRO A 225 3.92 19.25 -3.59
C PRO A 225 3.62 20.73 -3.36
N TYR A 226 2.82 21.02 -2.32
CA TYR A 226 2.47 22.39 -1.93
C TYR A 226 3.58 23.02 -1.06
N ARG A 227 4.57 23.65 -1.72
CA ARG A 227 5.74 24.23 -1.04
C ARG A 227 5.47 25.59 -0.40
N ILE A 228 5.80 25.73 0.89
CA ILE A 228 5.72 27.00 1.62
C ILE A 228 6.99 27.30 2.43
N SER A 229 7.08 28.52 2.98
CA SER A 229 8.19 28.88 3.87
C SER A 229 7.95 28.29 5.27
N PRO A 230 9.01 28.03 6.06
CA PRO A 230 8.85 27.57 7.44
C PRO A 230 7.93 28.48 8.28
N GLU A 231 8.01 29.80 8.08
CA GLU A 231 7.18 30.74 8.83
C GLU A 231 5.70 30.70 8.43
N GLU A 232 5.39 30.40 7.15
CA GLU A 232 4.01 30.14 6.74
C GLU A 232 3.53 28.80 7.27
N PHE A 233 4.39 27.77 7.25
CA PHE A 233 4.06 26.46 7.79
C PHE A 233 3.71 26.56 9.29
N ASP A 234 4.51 27.28 10.08
CA ASP A 234 4.20 27.55 11.49
C ASP A 234 2.82 28.22 11.68
N ARG A 235 2.44 29.14 10.78
CA ARG A 235 1.10 29.76 10.81
C ARG A 235 0.01 28.76 10.48
N LEU A 236 0.22 27.86 9.52
CA LEU A 236 -0.75 26.82 9.18
C LEU A 236 -0.89 25.78 10.30
N VAL A 237 0.18 25.48 11.03
CA VAL A 237 0.11 24.64 12.24
C VAL A 237 -0.77 25.29 13.31
N GLU A 238 -0.60 26.60 13.58
CA GLU A 238 -1.46 27.32 14.52
C GLU A 238 -2.94 27.34 14.07
N GLU A 239 -3.18 27.49 12.76
CA GLU A 239 -4.51 27.45 12.15
C GLU A 239 -5.16 26.07 12.32
N ALA A 240 -4.47 24.99 11.92
CA ALA A 240 -4.92 23.62 12.08
C ALA A 240 -5.27 23.31 13.54
N ILE A 241 -4.39 23.68 14.48
CA ILE A 241 -4.67 23.52 15.92
C ILE A 241 -5.93 24.28 16.32
N SER A 242 -6.18 25.47 15.77
CA SER A 242 -7.35 26.27 16.12
C SER A 242 -8.68 25.61 15.70
N GLU A 243 -8.65 24.81 14.64
CA GLU A 243 -9.79 24.09 14.07
C GLU A 243 -10.05 22.74 14.76
N LEU A 244 -9.05 22.17 15.42
CA LEU A 244 -9.19 20.92 16.16
C LEU A 244 -10.24 20.97 17.30
N PRO A 245 -10.83 19.82 17.68
CA PRO A 245 -11.75 19.71 18.80
C PRO A 245 -11.18 20.30 20.09
N GLY A 246 -12.04 20.97 20.89
CA GLY A 246 -11.61 21.69 22.09
C GLY A 246 -10.88 20.84 23.13
N LYS A 247 -11.16 19.53 23.18
CA LYS A 247 -10.46 18.56 24.02
C LYS A 247 -9.01 18.36 23.54
N VAL A 248 -8.82 18.11 22.24
CA VAL A 248 -7.49 17.92 21.61
C VAL A 248 -6.64 19.18 21.78
N ARG A 249 -7.20 20.37 21.51
CA ARG A 249 -6.52 21.66 21.71
C ARG A 249 -5.98 21.85 23.13
N ARG A 250 -6.73 21.41 24.14
CA ARG A 250 -6.31 21.48 25.54
C ARG A 250 -5.17 20.51 25.87
N TYR A 251 -5.10 19.37 25.20
CA TYR A 251 -3.95 18.48 25.30
C TYR A 251 -2.72 19.11 24.68
N LEU A 252 -2.86 19.56 23.42
CA LEU A 252 -1.77 20.19 22.67
C LEU A 252 -1.22 21.45 23.34
N SER A 253 -2.02 22.20 24.12
CA SER A 253 -1.53 23.37 24.85
C SER A 253 -0.46 23.05 25.91
N ASN A 254 -0.21 21.77 26.22
CA ASN A 254 0.83 21.33 27.15
C ASN A 254 1.90 20.45 26.46
N VAL A 255 1.86 20.36 25.13
CA VAL A 255 2.79 19.58 24.31
C VAL A 255 3.59 20.56 23.46
N ALA A 256 4.91 20.41 23.43
CA ALA A 256 5.72 21.18 22.49
C ALA A 256 5.44 20.67 21.07
N ILE A 257 5.41 21.56 20.08
CA ILE A 257 5.34 21.17 18.67
C ILE A 257 6.58 21.71 18.00
N ALA A 258 7.39 20.80 17.45
CA ALA A 258 8.57 21.09 16.67
C ALA A 258 8.30 20.80 15.19
N VAL A 259 9.01 21.50 14.32
CA VAL A 259 8.94 21.29 12.88
C VAL A 259 10.32 20.98 12.36
N GLU A 260 10.43 19.89 11.61
CA GLU A 260 11.65 19.49 10.91
C GLU A 260 11.33 19.26 9.42
N ASP A 261 12.31 19.37 8.53
CA ASP A 261 12.07 19.08 7.10
C ASP A 261 11.72 17.60 6.90
N TYR A 262 12.51 16.69 7.49
CA TYR A 262 12.42 15.24 7.29
C TYR A 262 12.88 14.47 8.53
N PRO A 263 12.31 13.28 8.79
CA PRO A 263 12.77 12.40 9.86
C PRO A 263 14.18 11.87 9.57
N GLN A 264 14.94 11.63 10.63
CA GLN A 264 16.28 11.05 10.62
C GLN A 264 16.30 9.74 11.40
N GLU A 265 16.84 8.67 10.81
CA GLU A 265 16.89 7.33 11.41
C GLU A 265 17.46 7.34 12.85
N SER A 266 18.51 8.14 13.07
CA SER A 266 19.16 8.25 14.38
C SER A 266 18.26 8.78 15.51
N GLN A 267 17.14 9.44 15.17
CA GLN A 267 16.17 9.94 16.16
C GLN A 267 15.36 8.82 16.80
N PHE A 268 15.22 7.67 16.13
CA PHE A 268 14.29 6.62 16.58
C PHE A 268 14.99 5.40 17.19
N GLY A 269 16.31 5.46 17.36
CA GLY A 269 17.06 4.42 18.10
C GLY A 269 16.96 3.01 17.52
N GLY A 270 16.62 2.88 16.23
CA GLY A 270 16.38 1.61 15.56
C GLY A 270 14.95 1.06 15.71
N ASP A 271 13.99 1.91 16.08
CA ASP A 271 12.57 1.57 15.95
C ASP A 271 12.20 1.41 14.47
N GLU A 272 12.05 0.17 14.04
CA GLU A 272 11.73 -0.20 12.65
C GLU A 272 10.29 0.16 12.26
N THR A 273 9.45 0.57 13.21
CA THR A 273 8.06 0.99 12.94
C THR A 273 7.99 2.42 12.41
N VAL A 274 9.02 3.25 12.65
CA VAL A 274 9.06 4.62 12.16
C VAL A 274 9.73 4.68 10.80
N THR A 275 8.96 5.09 9.81
CA THR A 275 9.43 5.16 8.43
C THR A 275 9.85 6.57 8.02
N PRO A 276 10.66 6.73 6.96
CA PRO A 276 11.02 8.05 6.44
C PRO A 276 9.84 8.87 5.91
N SER A 277 8.70 8.24 5.65
CA SER A 277 7.51 8.86 5.08
C SER A 277 6.55 9.39 6.13
N VAL A 278 6.80 9.13 7.42
CA VAL A 278 5.91 9.54 8.52
C VAL A 278 5.70 11.07 8.53
N LEU A 279 4.46 11.51 8.76
CA LEU A 279 4.08 12.94 8.69
C LEU A 279 4.34 13.69 9.99
N GLY A 280 4.22 12.99 11.11
CA GLY A 280 4.58 13.47 12.43
C GLY A 280 4.93 12.31 13.36
N VAL A 281 5.59 12.61 14.47
CA VAL A 281 5.84 11.63 15.53
C VAL A 281 5.70 12.29 16.89
N PHE A 282 4.99 11.63 17.78
CA PHE A 282 5.00 11.90 19.21
C PHE A 282 6.28 11.34 19.87
N THR A 283 6.99 12.20 20.60
CA THR A 283 8.16 11.86 21.41
C THR A 283 7.91 12.18 22.88
N GLY A 284 8.15 11.20 23.77
CA GLY A 284 7.98 11.31 25.22
C GLY A 284 7.43 10.03 25.85
N SER A 285 7.33 9.98 27.18
CA SER A 285 6.73 8.82 27.85
C SER A 285 5.20 8.87 27.84
N PRO A 286 4.50 7.79 27.47
CA PRO A 286 3.04 7.67 27.62
C PRO A 286 2.59 7.96 29.05
N LEU A 287 1.39 8.53 29.21
CA LEU A 287 0.77 8.77 30.52
C LEU A 287 0.49 7.44 31.24
N GLY A 288 1.41 6.98 32.08
CA GLY A 288 1.18 5.85 32.99
C GLY A 288 2.35 4.88 33.13
N GLU A 289 3.29 4.86 32.18
CA GLU A 289 4.44 3.96 32.19
C GLU A 289 5.75 4.75 32.30
N LYS A 290 6.05 5.24 33.51
CA LYS A 290 7.42 5.64 33.85
C LYS A 290 8.26 4.38 34.12
N GLY A 291 8.59 3.65 33.05
CA GLY A 291 9.58 2.58 33.09
C GLY A 291 10.98 3.16 33.29
N THR A 292 11.81 2.52 34.11
CA THR A 292 13.16 3.00 34.47
C THR A 292 14.19 2.93 33.33
N PHE A 293 13.76 2.60 32.10
CA PHE A 293 14.61 2.37 30.92
C PHE A 293 14.07 2.98 29.62
N ASP A 294 13.15 3.95 29.69
CA ASP A 294 12.77 4.73 28.51
C ASP A 294 13.79 5.87 28.30
N PRO A 295 14.57 5.89 27.19
CA PRO A 295 15.52 6.95 26.89
C PRO A 295 14.88 8.35 26.80
N TRP A 296 13.57 8.41 26.57
CA TRP A 296 12.80 9.63 26.39
C TRP A 296 12.10 10.10 27.66
N SER A 297 12.19 9.36 28.78
CA SER A 297 11.44 9.63 30.01
C SER A 297 11.79 10.92 30.76
N HIS A 298 12.81 11.63 30.27
CA HIS A 298 13.30 12.87 30.84
C HIS A 298 12.96 14.09 29.98
N PHE A 299 12.43 13.88 28.77
CA PHE A 299 12.03 14.95 27.87
C PHE A 299 10.54 15.27 28.02
N PRO A 300 10.14 16.55 27.92
CA PRO A 300 8.73 16.91 27.87
C PRO A 300 8.08 16.31 26.62
N ASN A 301 6.80 15.97 26.72
CA ASN A 301 6.01 15.51 25.58
C ASN A 301 6.11 16.51 24.43
N ASN A 302 6.49 16.02 23.26
CA ASN A 302 6.72 16.83 22.07
C ASN A 302 6.22 16.09 20.83
N ILE A 303 5.56 16.80 19.92
CA ILE A 303 5.22 16.30 18.59
C ILE A 303 6.19 16.95 17.61
N ILE A 304 6.81 16.14 16.75
CA ILE A 304 7.63 16.62 15.63
C ILE A 304 6.78 16.45 14.38
N LEU A 305 6.50 17.54 13.67
CA LEU A 305 5.89 17.52 12.35
C LEU A 305 6.98 17.59 11.27
N PHE A 306 6.84 16.77 10.22
CA PHE A 306 7.80 16.71 9.12
C PHE A 306 7.27 17.49 7.93
N GLN A 307 7.67 18.77 7.84
CA GLN A 307 7.15 19.73 6.87
C GLN A 307 7.23 19.20 5.43
N ARG A 308 8.37 18.64 5.00
CA ARG A 308 8.50 18.20 3.59
C ARG A 308 7.63 16.99 3.30
N ASN A 309 7.47 16.06 4.24
CA ASN A 309 6.58 14.93 4.07
C ASN A 309 5.12 15.40 3.93
N LEU A 310 4.67 16.33 4.79
CA LEU A 310 3.34 16.94 4.71
C LEU A 310 3.12 17.73 3.42
N GLU A 311 4.10 18.53 2.98
CA GLU A 311 4.00 19.25 1.71
C GLU A 311 4.00 18.30 0.50
N ASN A 312 4.61 17.11 0.60
CA ASN A 312 4.66 16.11 -0.47
C ASN A 312 3.35 15.33 -0.63
N SER A 313 2.51 15.27 0.40
CA SER A 313 1.25 14.52 0.40
C SER A 313 0.04 15.33 -0.07
N VAL A 314 0.20 16.65 -0.30
CA VAL A 314 -0.92 17.55 -0.60
C VAL A 314 -0.59 18.53 -1.73
N GLY A 315 -1.63 18.97 -2.45
CA GLY A 315 -1.51 19.87 -3.61
C GLY A 315 -1.94 21.31 -3.35
N SER A 316 -2.54 21.59 -2.19
CA SER A 316 -3.11 22.90 -1.86
C SER A 316 -2.91 23.31 -0.40
N ARG A 317 -3.21 24.59 -0.12
CA ARG A 317 -3.14 25.15 1.24
C ARG A 317 -4.18 24.51 2.14
N GLU A 318 -5.39 24.37 1.64
CA GLU A 318 -6.53 23.83 2.37
C GLU A 318 -6.26 22.38 2.79
N GLU A 319 -5.80 21.55 1.85
CA GLU A 319 -5.37 20.17 2.13
C GLU A 319 -4.21 20.13 3.12
N LEU A 320 -3.24 21.05 3.05
CA LEU A 320 -2.13 21.07 4.01
C LEU A 320 -2.59 21.37 5.44
N VAL A 321 -3.52 22.31 5.62
CA VAL A 321 -4.09 22.61 6.95
C VAL A 321 -4.84 21.39 7.50
N GLU A 322 -5.64 20.74 6.65
CA GLU A 322 -6.38 19.52 6.99
C GLU A 322 -5.43 18.38 7.38
N GLU A 323 -4.40 18.10 6.57
CA GLU A 323 -3.43 17.03 6.80
C GLU A 323 -2.60 17.24 8.07
N ILE A 324 -2.23 18.50 8.37
CA ILE A 324 -1.60 18.85 9.65
C ILE A 324 -2.55 18.54 10.82
N GLY A 325 -3.84 18.87 10.68
CA GLY A 325 -4.86 18.58 11.68
C GLY A 325 -5.02 17.07 11.93
N ILE A 326 -5.16 16.30 10.85
CA ILE A 326 -5.23 14.82 10.88
C ILE A 326 -4.00 14.24 11.56
N THR A 327 -2.80 14.66 11.15
CA THR A 327 -1.53 14.22 11.74
C THR A 327 -1.49 14.49 13.25
N LEU A 328 -1.82 15.72 13.67
CA LEU A 328 -1.84 16.08 15.10
C LEU A 328 -2.86 15.26 15.90
N LEU A 329 -4.02 14.98 15.30
CA LEU A 329 -5.05 14.16 15.92
C LEU A 329 -4.57 12.72 16.10
N HIS A 330 -3.98 12.11 15.07
CA HIS A 330 -3.40 10.76 15.13
C HIS A 330 -2.33 10.64 16.22
N GLU A 331 -1.40 11.60 16.30
CA GLU A 331 -0.36 11.59 17.33
C GLU A 331 -0.93 11.71 18.76
N VAL A 332 -1.99 12.50 18.93
CA VAL A 332 -2.69 12.60 20.22
C VAL A 332 -3.44 11.31 20.54
N GLY A 333 -4.06 10.67 19.54
CA GLY A 333 -4.71 9.36 19.69
C GLY A 333 -3.76 8.28 20.17
N HIS A 334 -2.64 8.09 19.47
CA HIS A 334 -1.60 7.15 19.86
C HIS A 334 -1.08 7.39 21.28
N PHE A 335 -0.85 8.65 21.65
CA PHE A 335 -0.42 8.99 23.00
C PHE A 335 -1.45 8.65 24.09
N LEU A 336 -2.74 8.79 23.78
CA LEU A 336 -3.82 8.44 24.68
C LEU A 336 -4.14 6.93 24.68
N GLY A 337 -3.46 6.15 23.82
CA GLY A 337 -3.73 4.73 23.59
C GLY A 337 -5.11 4.50 23.00
N LEU A 338 -5.57 5.42 22.14
CA LEU A 338 -6.86 5.36 21.46
C LEU A 338 -6.66 5.01 20.00
N ASP A 339 -7.48 4.10 19.48
CA ASP A 339 -7.65 3.91 18.04
C ASP A 339 -8.60 4.97 17.45
N GLU A 340 -8.72 5.02 16.12
CA GLU A 340 -9.57 5.99 15.41
C GLU A 340 -11.06 5.90 15.82
N ASP A 341 -11.55 4.68 16.08
CA ASP A 341 -12.94 4.47 16.51
C ASP A 341 -13.15 5.01 17.93
N GLU A 342 -12.19 4.82 18.83
CA GLU A 342 -12.19 5.37 20.18
C GLU A 342 -12.03 6.89 20.20
N LEU A 343 -11.35 7.48 19.22
CA LEU A 343 -11.31 8.94 19.03
C LEU A 343 -12.71 9.48 18.69
N ARG A 344 -13.41 8.85 17.74
CA ARG A 344 -14.80 9.21 17.37
C ARG A 344 -15.76 9.07 18.54
N GLU A 345 -15.71 7.96 19.27
CA GLU A 345 -16.57 7.73 20.45
C GLU A 345 -16.38 8.77 21.57
N ARG A 346 -15.22 9.43 21.60
CA ARG A 346 -14.87 10.43 22.62
C ARG A 346 -15.06 11.87 22.17
N ASP A 347 -15.69 12.12 21.01
CA ASP A 347 -15.76 13.42 20.35
C ASP A 347 -14.37 14.07 20.20
N LEU A 348 -13.38 13.26 19.79
CA LEU A 348 -12.01 13.69 19.52
C LEU A 348 -11.69 13.76 18.02
N ASP A 349 -12.53 13.19 17.16
CA ASP A 349 -12.50 13.30 15.69
C ASP A 349 -13.34 14.49 15.20
#